data_AF-A0A1G2CKH0-F1
#
_entry.id   AF-A0A1G2CKH0-F1
#
_cell.length_a   1.000
_cell.length_b   1.000
_cell.length_c   1.000
_cell.angle_alpha   90.00
_cell.angle_beta   90.00
_cell.angle_gamma   90.00
#
_symmetry.space_group_name_H-M   'P 1'
#
loop_
_entity.id
_entity.type
_entity.pdbx_description
1 polymer ?
#
loop_
_entity_poly.entity_id
_entity_poly.type
_entity_poly.pdbx_seq_one_letter_code
_entity_poly.pdbx_strand_id
1 'polypeptide(L)'
;MRVETLLANAFAYGGMIISLAGVRAKRDIQKWCFFIGPLLLMAGAYLFGNTVFILLQAVIVLAGLGGVLNLKPALLSWLTMLAAALALAVLSTGGYVRADWGLTGPVGLALVALGVASAPRPMSNHLLFWAGVPLFIFSIITHAWPFAVLNFLWGIVLLHTMLTKRPHS
;
A
#
# COMPACT_ATOMS: atom_id res chain seq x y z
N MET A 1 10.57 -3.20 27.19
CA MET A 1 10.03 -2.83 25.86
C MET A 1 9.65 -1.34 25.93
N ARG A 2 10.09 -0.49 24.99
CA ARG A 2 9.77 0.95 25.01
C ARG A 2 8.31 1.17 24.61
N VAL A 3 7.63 2.12 25.24
CA VAL A 3 6.22 2.46 24.97
C VAL A 3 5.97 2.75 23.48
N GLU A 4 6.91 3.42 22.84
CA GLU A 4 6.89 3.72 21.39
C GLU A 4 6.78 2.45 20.53
N THR A 5 7.52 1.40 20.88
CA THR A 5 7.49 0.12 20.16
C THR A 5 6.15 -0.60 20.36
N LEU A 6 5.54 -0.47 21.54
CA LEU A 6 4.21 -1.03 21.81
C LEU A 6 3.14 -0.31 20.97
N LEU A 7 3.18 1.03 20.94
CA LEU A 7 2.27 1.85 20.14
C LEU A 7 2.44 1.61 18.65
N ALA A 8 3.69 1.55 18.17
CA ALA A 8 4.00 1.28 16.75
C ALA A 8 3.42 -0.07 16.30
N ASN A 9 3.58 -1.11 17.11
CA ASN A 9 2.96 -2.41 16.86
C ASN A 9 1.44 -2.34 16.90
N ALA A 10 0.85 -1.69 17.92
CA ALA A 10 -0.60 -1.54 18.03
C ALA A 10 -1.21 -0.87 16.79
N PHE A 11 -0.59 0.21 16.31
CA PHE A 11 -1.00 0.88 15.08
C PHE A 11 -0.83 -0.01 13.84
N ALA A 12 0.30 -0.70 13.71
CA ALA A 12 0.57 -1.53 12.55
C ALA A 12 -0.38 -2.75 12.48
N TYR A 13 -0.59 -3.46 13.58
CA TYR A 13 -1.54 -4.57 13.64
C TYR A 13 -3.00 -4.11 13.51
N GLY A 14 -3.38 -3.02 14.19
CA GLY A 14 -4.73 -2.45 14.07
C GLY A 14 -5.04 -2.00 12.64
N GLY A 15 -4.10 -1.31 11.99
CA GLY A 15 -4.22 -0.88 10.60
C GLY A 15 -4.31 -2.06 9.62
N MET A 16 -3.54 -3.12 9.84
CA MET A 16 -3.63 -4.37 9.08
C MET A 16 -5.03 -5.00 9.21
N ILE A 17 -5.53 -5.16 10.44
CA ILE A 17 -6.84 -5.77 10.70
C ILE A 17 -7.96 -4.96 10.04
N ILE A 18 -7.94 -3.63 10.18
CA ILE A 18 -8.94 -2.74 9.55
C ILE A 18 -8.89 -2.83 8.02
N SER A 19 -7.69 -2.85 7.44
CA SER A 19 -7.52 -2.99 5.98
C SER A 19 -8.08 -4.32 5.47
N LEU A 20 -7.84 -5.41 6.19
CA LEU A 20 -8.36 -6.74 5.84
C LEU A 20 -9.88 -6.83 6.02
N ALA A 21 -10.44 -6.23 7.08
CA ALA A 21 -11.88 -6.16 7.28
C ALA A 21 -12.60 -5.46 6.11
N GLY A 22 -11.95 -4.46 5.50
CA GLY A 22 -12.44 -3.76 4.32
C GLY A 22 -12.68 -4.64 3.09
N VAL A 23 -11.97 -5.77 2.95
CA VAL A 23 -12.08 -6.66 1.78
C VAL A 23 -13.48 -7.24 1.64
N ARG A 24 -14.15 -7.56 2.75
CA ARG A 24 -15.50 -8.14 2.78
C ARG A 24 -16.59 -7.16 3.24
N ALA A 25 -16.23 -5.93 3.52
CA ALA A 25 -17.16 -4.92 4.01
C ALA A 25 -18.10 -4.43 2.89
N LYS A 26 -19.28 -3.93 3.28
CA LYS A 26 -20.17 -3.21 2.37
C LYS A 26 -19.46 -1.98 1.81
N ARG A 27 -19.83 -1.55 0.60
CA ARG A 27 -19.14 -0.49 -0.16
C ARG A 27 -18.89 0.80 0.62
N ASP A 28 -19.85 1.22 1.45
CA ASP A 28 -19.72 2.45 2.24
C ASP A 28 -18.66 2.32 3.34
N ILE A 29 -18.64 1.17 4.03
CA ILE A 29 -17.66 0.86 5.09
C ILE A 29 -16.29 0.54 4.48
N GLN A 30 -16.27 -0.11 3.32
CA GLN A 30 -15.06 -0.51 2.61
C GLN A 30 -14.15 0.69 2.29
N LYS A 31 -14.71 1.82 1.83
CA LYS A 31 -13.95 3.04 1.57
C LYS A 31 -13.25 3.57 2.82
N TRP A 32 -13.93 3.55 3.96
CA TRP A 32 -13.36 3.96 5.25
C TRP A 32 -12.27 2.99 5.73
N CYS A 33 -12.48 1.68 5.58
CA CYS A 33 -11.46 0.68 5.93
C CYS A 33 -10.17 0.86 5.10
N PHE A 34 -10.30 1.14 3.80
CA PHE A 34 -9.17 1.40 2.91
C PHE A 34 -8.56 2.80 3.06
N PHE A 35 -9.12 3.65 3.92
CA PHE A 35 -8.51 4.92 4.31
C PHE A 35 -7.87 4.82 5.70
N ILE A 36 -8.64 4.41 6.70
CA ILE A 36 -8.23 4.33 8.11
C ILE A 36 -7.15 3.27 8.32
N GLY A 37 -7.28 2.10 7.68
CA GLY A 37 -6.30 1.02 7.82
C GLY A 37 -4.89 1.46 7.39
N PRO A 38 -4.71 1.97 6.16
CA PRO A 38 -3.47 2.56 5.69
C PRO A 38 -2.97 3.75 6.54
N LEU A 39 -3.88 4.57 7.06
CA LEU A 39 -3.50 5.69 7.94
C LEU A 39 -2.85 5.22 9.24
N LEU A 40 -3.40 4.17 9.87
CA LEU A 40 -2.82 3.57 11.06
C LEU A 40 -1.50 2.86 10.75
N LEU A 41 -1.40 2.18 9.61
CA LEU A 41 -0.14 1.60 9.16
C LEU A 41 0.94 2.67 8.94
N MET A 42 0.57 3.83 8.38
CA MET A 42 1.47 4.98 8.23
C MET A 42 1.96 5.50 9.59
N ALA A 43 1.05 5.65 10.56
CA ALA A 43 1.41 6.05 11.93
C ALA A 43 2.35 5.04 12.60
N GLY A 44 2.09 3.73 12.44
CA GLY A 44 2.98 2.67 12.91
C GLY A 44 4.36 2.74 12.26
N ALA A 45 4.43 2.91 10.93
CA ALA A 45 5.68 3.05 10.19
C ALA A 45 6.48 4.30 10.61
N TYR A 46 5.79 5.40 10.91
CA TYR A 46 6.40 6.62 11.43
C TYR A 46 7.11 6.39 12.76
N LEU A 47 6.45 5.71 13.70
CA LEU A 47 7.04 5.38 14.99
C LEU A 47 8.19 4.37 14.90
N PHE A 48 8.22 3.54 13.86
CA PHE A 48 9.37 2.67 13.55
C PHE A 48 10.50 3.38 12.79
N GLY A 49 10.28 4.62 12.34
CA GLY A 49 11.26 5.36 11.52
C GLY A 49 11.45 4.79 10.11
N ASN A 50 10.48 4.05 9.56
CA ASN A 50 10.61 3.43 8.24
C ASN A 50 10.02 4.32 7.13
N THR A 51 10.86 5.18 6.55
CA THR A 51 10.50 6.14 5.51
C THR A 51 9.82 5.50 4.29
N VAL A 52 10.26 4.31 3.87
CA VAL A 52 9.68 3.61 2.71
C VAL A 52 8.22 3.24 2.97
N PHE A 53 7.91 2.67 4.14
CA PHE A 53 6.53 2.33 4.48
C PHE A 53 5.67 3.56 4.76
N ILE A 54 6.22 4.62 5.33
CA ILE A 54 5.49 5.89 5.50
C ILE A 54 5.01 6.40 4.13
N LEU A 55 5.94 6.50 3.17
CA LEU A 55 5.62 7.01 1.83
C LEU A 55 4.67 6.08 1.07
N LEU A 56 4.84 4.76 1.17
CA LEU A 56 3.92 3.79 0.59
C LEU A 56 2.51 3.97 1.16
N GLN A 57 2.37 4.02 2.48
CA GLN A 57 1.07 4.18 3.10
C GLN A 57 0.46 5.54 2.80
N ALA A 58 1.25 6.61 2.69
CA ALA A 58 0.75 7.92 2.27
C ALA A 58 0.08 7.87 0.87
N VAL A 59 0.68 7.17 -0.10
CA VAL A 59 0.09 6.97 -1.44
C VAL A 59 -1.25 6.23 -1.33
N ILE A 60 -1.33 5.18 -0.52
CA ILE A 60 -2.53 4.38 -0.34
C ILE A 60 -3.62 5.17 0.43
N VAL A 61 -3.23 5.94 1.44
CA VAL A 61 -4.12 6.84 2.20
C VAL A 61 -4.76 7.88 1.28
N LEU A 62 -3.99 8.48 0.37
CA LEU A 62 -4.54 9.42 -0.61
C LEU A 62 -5.55 8.74 -1.55
N ALA A 63 -5.26 7.51 -1.98
CA ALA A 63 -6.20 6.71 -2.77
C ALA A 63 -7.51 6.43 -2.00
N GLY A 64 -7.39 6.01 -0.73
CA GLY A 64 -8.53 5.75 0.15
C GLY A 64 -9.36 7.00 0.45
N LEU A 65 -8.69 8.13 0.74
CA LEU A 65 -9.32 9.43 1.00
C LEU A 65 -10.13 9.90 -0.21
N GLY A 66 -9.59 9.78 -1.42
CA GLY A 66 -10.33 10.13 -2.63
C GLY A 66 -11.56 9.24 -2.85
N GLY A 67 -11.49 7.98 -2.43
CA GLY A 67 -12.65 7.08 -2.41
C GLY A 67 -13.73 7.51 -1.41
N VAL A 68 -13.34 7.95 -0.21
CA VAL A 68 -14.22 8.50 0.83
C VAL A 68 -14.87 9.81 0.35
N LEU A 69 -14.09 10.70 -0.25
CA LEU A 69 -14.56 11.99 -0.80
C LEU A 69 -15.33 11.85 -2.11
N ASN A 70 -15.50 10.63 -2.64
CA ASN A 70 -16.14 10.34 -3.92
C ASN A 70 -15.55 11.15 -5.09
N LEU A 71 -14.22 11.32 -5.12
CA LEU A 71 -13.54 11.99 -6.20
C LEU A 71 -13.71 11.22 -7.52
N LYS A 72 -13.67 11.96 -8.63
CA LYS A 72 -13.68 11.34 -9.97
C LYS A 72 -12.47 10.40 -10.12
N PRO A 73 -12.64 9.19 -10.68
CA PRO A 73 -11.55 8.22 -10.81
C PRO A 73 -10.29 8.76 -11.50
N ALA A 74 -10.46 9.61 -12.52
CA ALA A 74 -9.35 10.25 -13.22
C ALA A 74 -8.53 11.18 -12.33
N LEU A 75 -9.20 11.99 -11.50
CA LEU A 75 -8.54 12.89 -10.56
C LEU A 75 -7.80 12.10 -9.47
N LEU A 76 -8.43 11.03 -8.96
CA LEU A 76 -7.81 10.16 -7.95
C LEU A 76 -6.56 9.45 -8.48
N SER A 77 -6.65 8.91 -9.70
CA SER A 77 -5.52 8.31 -10.41
C SER A 77 -4.37 9.31 -10.58
N TRP A 78 -4.67 10.54 -11.03
CA TRP A 78 -3.64 11.56 -11.20
C TRP A 78 -2.96 11.98 -9.89
N LEU A 79 -3.73 12.20 -8.81
CA LEU A 79 -3.20 12.58 -7.50
C LEU A 79 -2.35 11.47 -6.88
N THR A 80 -2.77 10.22 -7.00
CA THR A 80 -2.04 9.06 -6.46
C THR A 80 -0.76 8.79 -7.25
N MET A 81 -0.78 8.98 -8.58
CA MET A 81 0.43 8.95 -9.40
C MET A 81 1.42 10.05 -9.00
N LEU A 82 0.94 11.28 -8.82
CA LEU A 82 1.79 12.40 -8.40
C LEU A 82 2.42 12.13 -7.03
N ALA A 83 1.64 11.65 -6.07
CA ALA A 83 2.13 11.29 -4.74
C ALA A 83 3.19 10.19 -4.79
N ALA A 84 2.98 9.16 -5.63
CA ALA A 84 3.94 8.08 -5.78
C ALA A 84 5.21 8.51 -6.52
N ALA A 85 5.10 9.39 -7.52
CA ALA A 85 6.25 9.99 -8.20
C ALA A 85 7.09 10.83 -7.22
N LEU A 86 6.45 11.63 -6.38
CA LEU A 86 7.11 12.38 -5.32
C LEU A 86 7.76 11.46 -4.29
N ALA A 87 7.08 10.40 -3.85
CA ALA A 87 7.65 9.40 -2.96
C ALA A 87 8.91 8.74 -3.56
N LEU A 88 8.86 8.36 -4.85
CA LEU A 88 9.99 7.78 -5.55
C LEU A 88 11.16 8.77 -5.67
N ALA A 89 10.87 10.05 -5.93
CA ALA A 89 11.86 11.11 -5.97
C ALA A 89 12.55 11.27 -4.60
N VAL A 90 11.77 11.36 -3.51
CA VAL A 90 12.29 11.46 -2.14
C VAL A 90 13.19 10.28 -1.78
N LEU A 91 12.78 9.05 -2.12
CA LEU A 91 13.59 7.86 -1.87
C LEU A 91 14.89 7.86 -2.67
N SER A 92 14.83 8.33 -3.93
CA SER A 92 15.98 8.40 -4.83
C SER A 92 16.99 9.46 -4.40
N THR A 93 16.53 10.66 -4.02
CA THR A 93 17.39 11.75 -3.57
C THR A 93 17.89 11.57 -2.14
N GLY A 94 17.12 10.89 -1.29
CA GLY A 94 17.47 10.65 0.11
C GLY A 94 18.46 9.51 0.34
N GLY A 95 18.98 8.87 -0.71
CA GLY A 95 19.94 7.76 -0.59
C GLY A 95 19.35 6.42 -0.11
N TYR A 96 18.05 6.36 0.15
CA TYR A 96 17.34 5.16 0.61
C TYR A 96 17.39 4.01 -0.41
N VAL A 97 17.53 4.33 -1.70
CA VAL A 97 17.74 3.34 -2.77
C VAL A 97 19.07 2.58 -2.62
N ARG A 98 20.06 3.14 -1.91
CA ARG A 98 21.38 2.51 -1.70
C ARG A 98 21.58 1.94 -0.30
N ALA A 99 20.95 2.53 0.73
CA ALA A 99 21.20 2.18 2.13
C ALA A 99 20.38 0.98 2.64
N ASP A 100 19.13 0.81 2.19
CA ASP A 100 18.17 -0.13 2.77
C ASP A 100 17.74 -1.25 1.78
N TRP A 101 18.67 -1.87 1.05
CA TRP A 101 18.44 -3.06 0.19
C TRP A 101 18.00 -2.82 -1.27
N GLY A 102 18.35 -1.66 -1.86
CA GLY A 102 18.29 -1.47 -3.31
C GLY A 102 16.96 -0.95 -3.85
N LEU A 103 16.68 -1.27 -5.12
CA LEU A 103 15.48 -0.80 -5.84
C LEU A 103 14.19 -1.51 -5.42
N THR A 104 14.21 -2.51 -4.53
CA THR A 104 13.06 -3.38 -4.22
C THR A 104 11.84 -2.60 -3.68
N GLY A 105 12.00 -1.81 -2.62
CA GLY A 105 10.94 -0.94 -2.09
C GLY A 105 10.46 0.11 -3.12
N PRO A 106 11.37 0.89 -3.74
CA PRO A 106 11.05 1.82 -4.83
C PRO A 106 10.29 1.19 -6.01
N VAL A 107 10.66 -0.01 -6.45
CA VAL A 107 9.98 -0.76 -7.53
C VAL A 107 8.57 -1.14 -7.11
N GLY A 108 8.39 -1.61 -5.87
CA GLY A 108 7.06 -1.85 -5.31
C GLY A 108 6.19 -0.60 -5.36
N LEU A 109 6.71 0.54 -4.91
CA LEU A 109 6.04 1.85 -4.97
C LEU A 109 5.66 2.27 -6.40
N ALA A 110 6.58 2.11 -7.35
CA ALA A 110 6.32 2.43 -8.75
C ALA A 110 5.22 1.53 -9.36
N LEU A 111 5.22 0.24 -9.05
CA LEU A 111 4.19 -0.69 -9.50
C LEU A 111 2.83 -0.41 -8.85
N VAL A 112 2.80 0.02 -7.57
CA VAL A 112 1.56 0.52 -6.95
C VAL A 112 1.04 1.74 -7.70
N ALA A 113 1.90 2.71 -7.99
CA ALA A 113 1.54 3.93 -8.73
C ALA A 113 0.92 3.59 -10.08
N LEU A 114 1.58 2.74 -10.86
CA LEU A 114 1.11 2.31 -12.18
C LEU A 114 -0.18 1.47 -12.07
N GLY A 115 -0.30 0.65 -11.02
CA GLY A 115 -1.48 -0.15 -10.74
C GLY A 115 -2.70 0.70 -10.42
N VAL A 116 -2.55 1.73 -9.60
CA VAL A 116 -3.62 2.70 -9.31
C VAL A 116 -3.91 3.56 -10.55
N ALA A 117 -2.87 3.99 -11.28
CA ALA A 117 -3.02 4.75 -12.52
C ALA A 117 -3.88 4.02 -13.55
N SER A 118 -3.69 2.71 -13.63
CA SER A 118 -4.34 1.83 -14.59
C SER A 118 -5.76 1.44 -14.19
N ALA A 119 -6.23 1.79 -12.98
CA ALA A 119 -7.58 1.47 -12.55
C ALA A 119 -8.61 2.25 -13.41
N PRO A 120 -9.73 1.61 -13.85
CA PRO A 120 -10.21 0.28 -13.47
C PRO A 120 -9.80 -0.85 -14.44
N ARG A 121 -8.80 -0.66 -15.31
CA ARG A 121 -8.42 -1.66 -16.33
C ARG A 121 -7.92 -2.95 -15.68
N PRO A 122 -8.08 -4.13 -16.34
CA PRO A 122 -7.60 -5.42 -15.83
C PRO A 122 -6.11 -5.40 -15.45
N MET A 123 -5.30 -4.65 -16.20
CA MET A 123 -3.87 -4.43 -15.96
C MET A 123 -3.58 -3.88 -14.55
N SER A 124 -4.49 -3.13 -13.94
CA SER A 124 -4.37 -2.62 -12.57
C SER A 124 -4.12 -3.75 -11.57
N ASN A 125 -4.90 -4.84 -11.65
CA ASN A 125 -4.77 -5.94 -10.70
C ASN A 125 -3.41 -6.65 -10.84
N HIS A 126 -2.95 -6.83 -12.08
CA HIS A 126 -1.63 -7.42 -12.35
C HIS A 126 -0.50 -6.55 -11.79
N LEU A 127 -0.54 -5.24 -12.04
CA LEU A 127 0.45 -4.30 -11.53
C LEU A 127 0.47 -4.26 -10.00
N LEU A 128 -0.71 -4.24 -9.36
CA LEU A 128 -0.81 -4.25 -7.90
C LEU A 128 -0.32 -5.58 -7.28
N PHE A 129 -0.51 -6.71 -7.96
CA PHE A 129 0.02 -8.00 -7.51
C PHE A 129 1.53 -8.03 -7.59
N TRP A 130 2.09 -7.61 -8.73
CA TRP A 130 3.53 -7.53 -8.91
C TRP A 130 4.17 -6.45 -8.05
N ALA A 131 3.42 -5.44 -7.60
CA ALA A 131 3.85 -4.49 -6.59
C ALA A 131 3.95 -5.16 -5.19
N GLY A 132 3.01 -6.05 -4.88
CA GLY A 132 2.96 -6.76 -3.59
C GLY A 132 4.15 -7.67 -3.35
N VAL A 133 4.73 -8.28 -4.39
CA VAL A 133 5.90 -9.18 -4.29
C VAL A 133 7.16 -8.48 -3.73
N PRO A 134 7.69 -7.41 -4.34
CA PRO A 134 8.84 -6.70 -3.79
C PRO A 134 8.54 -6.04 -2.45
N LEU A 135 7.31 -5.54 -2.22
CA LEU A 135 6.90 -4.99 -0.92
C LEU A 135 6.87 -6.05 0.18
N PHE A 136 6.44 -7.27 -0.14
CA PHE A 136 6.49 -8.41 0.77
C PHE A 136 7.94 -8.77 1.15
N ILE A 137 8.80 -8.94 0.14
CA ILE A 137 10.23 -9.24 0.34
C ILE A 137 10.88 -8.16 1.22
N PHE A 138 10.65 -6.89 0.89
CA PHE A 138 11.16 -5.75 1.66
C PHE A 138 10.65 -5.77 3.12
N SER A 139 9.39 -6.15 3.34
CA SER A 139 8.80 -6.27 4.68
C SER A 139 9.42 -7.39 5.51
N ILE A 140 9.80 -8.52 4.90
CA ILE A 140 10.49 -9.61 5.60
C ILE A 140 11.89 -9.18 6.02
N ILE A 141 12.63 -8.53 5.10
CA ILE A 141 14.01 -8.08 5.33
C ILE A 141 14.08 -7.02 6.43
N THR A 142 13.13 -6.08 6.44
CA THR A 142 13.04 -5.02 7.46
C THR A 142 12.33 -5.47 8.74
N HIS A 143 12.00 -6.76 8.87
CA HIS A 143 11.25 -7.33 9.99
C HIS A 143 9.90 -6.62 10.27
N ALA A 144 9.31 -6.00 9.26
CA ALA A 144 8.04 -5.29 9.32
C ALA A 144 6.86 -6.26 9.11
N TRP A 145 6.69 -7.21 10.05
CA TRP A 145 5.74 -8.32 9.95
C TRP A 145 4.29 -7.94 9.60
N PRO A 146 3.69 -6.86 10.15
CA PRO A 146 2.33 -6.46 9.78
C PRO A 146 2.21 -6.14 8.29
N PHE A 147 3.23 -5.53 7.70
CA PHE A 147 3.28 -5.23 6.28
C PHE A 147 3.52 -6.49 5.45
N ALA A 148 4.36 -7.42 5.92
CA ALA A 148 4.59 -8.69 5.24
C ALA A 148 3.29 -9.49 5.14
N VAL A 149 2.56 -9.66 6.24
CA VAL A 149 1.28 -10.39 6.27
C VAL A 149 0.25 -9.70 5.38
N LEU A 150 0.15 -8.37 5.45
CA LEU A 150 -0.78 -7.61 4.61
C LEU A 150 -0.49 -7.79 3.12
N ASN A 151 0.75 -7.61 2.69
CA ASN A 151 1.15 -7.74 1.28
C ASN A 151 0.95 -9.18 0.76
N PHE A 152 1.23 -10.19 1.59
CA PHE A 152 0.99 -11.60 1.26
C PHE A 152 -0.50 -11.89 1.03
N LEU A 153 -1.35 -11.50 1.99
CA LEU A 153 -2.81 -11.70 1.88
C LEU A 153 -3.40 -10.92 0.70
N TRP A 154 -2.93 -9.70 0.47
CA TRP A 154 -3.33 -8.90 -0.68
C TRP A 154 -2.94 -9.56 -2.01
N GLY A 155 -1.73 -10.13 -2.08
CA GLY A 155 -1.27 -10.92 -3.22
C GLY A 155 -2.18 -12.11 -3.52
N ILE A 156 -2.61 -12.85 -2.48
CA ILE A 156 -3.56 -13.97 -2.64
C ILE A 156 -4.90 -13.46 -3.19
N VAL A 157 -5.45 -12.38 -2.64
CA VAL A 157 -6.74 -11.82 -3.09
C VAL A 157 -6.67 -11.38 -4.55
N LEU A 158 -5.60 -10.70 -4.95
CA LEU A 158 -5.41 -10.25 -6.32
C LEU A 158 -5.22 -11.44 -7.28
N LEU A 159 -4.41 -12.43 -6.91
CA LEU A 159 -4.21 -13.64 -7.69
C LEU A 159 -5.52 -14.40 -7.89
N HIS A 160 -6.28 -14.64 -6.82
CA HIS A 160 -7.59 -15.27 -6.89
C HIS A 160 -8.54 -14.50 -7.82
N THR A 161 -8.54 -13.16 -7.73
CA THR A 161 -9.38 -12.30 -8.58
C THR A 161 -9.00 -12.43 -10.07
N MET A 162 -7.71 -12.51 -10.39
CA MET A 162 -7.24 -12.71 -11.76
C MET A 162 -7.60 -14.08 -12.31
N LEU A 163 -7.53 -15.13 -11.49
CA LEU A 163 -7.86 -16.50 -11.89
C LEU A 163 -9.36 -16.71 -12.08
N THR A 164 -10.20 -15.98 -11.35
CA THR A 164 -11.66 -16.15 -11.37
C THR A 164 -12.38 -15.24 -12.35
N LYS A 165 -11.84 -14.05 -12.64
CA LYS A 165 -12.38 -13.18 -13.70
C LYS A 165 -11.83 -13.63 -15.06
N ARG A 166 -12.63 -14.40 -15.80
CA ARG A 166 -12.31 -14.70 -17.21
C ARG A 166 -12.17 -13.39 -18.00
N PRO A 167 -11.19 -13.29 -18.92
CA PRO A 167 -11.20 -12.20 -19.88
C PRO A 167 -12.51 -12.28 -20.67
N HIS A 168 -13.35 -11.25 -20.57
CA HIS A 168 -14.41 -11.06 -21.56
C HIS A 168 -13.70 -10.77 -22.88
N SER A 169 -13.58 -11.80 -23.71
CA SER A 169 -13.32 -11.72 -25.15
C SER A 169 -14.50 -11.05 -25.84
#